data_AF-A3V3E9-F1
#
_entry.id   AF-A3V3E9-F1
#
_cell.length_a   1.000
_cell.length_b   1.000
_cell.length_c   1.000
_cell.angle_alpha   90.00
_cell.angle_beta   90.00
_cell.angle_gamma   90.00
#
_symmetry.space_group_name_H-M   'P 1'
#
loop_
_entity.id
_entity.type
_entity.pdbx_description
1 polymer ?
#
loop_
_entity_poly.entity_id
_entity_poly.type
_entity_poly.pdbx_seq_one_letter_code
_entity_poly.pdbx_strand_id
1 'polypeptide(L)'
;MTMTNPPDDMLSDLFAQARKLTPMPDDALIARVLADAARPLPVRHPQPSVWAQLRAMIGGWPALGGLATATVAGIWIGIAPPPLVADYAAALLDEPVSLGLSPEEFMIAGEFSDG
;
A
#
# COMPACT_ATOMS: atom_id res chain seq x y z
N MET A 1 31.56 -8.28 8.93
CA MET A 1 32.07 -9.37 9.79
C MET A 1 30.87 -10.19 10.23
N THR A 2 30.58 -11.27 9.51
CA THR A 2 29.50 -12.21 9.84
C THR A 2 29.87 -12.91 11.15
N MET A 3 29.04 -12.77 12.18
CA MET A 3 29.12 -13.63 13.37
C MET A 3 28.70 -15.03 12.94
N THR A 4 29.66 -15.91 12.64
CA THR A 4 29.38 -17.35 12.54
C THR A 4 29.10 -17.87 13.94
N ASN A 5 27.94 -18.52 14.08
CA ASN A 5 27.55 -19.15 15.33
C ASN A 5 28.35 -20.48 15.43
N PRO A 6 29.08 -20.77 16.52
CA PRO A 6 29.84 -22.01 16.68
C PRO A 6 29.15 -23.32 16.25
N PRO A 7 27.84 -23.53 16.49
CA PRO A 7 27.11 -24.68 15.96
C PRO A 7 27.02 -24.75 14.42
N ASP A 8 26.99 -23.61 13.72
CA ASP A 8 26.90 -23.56 12.26
C ASP A 8 28.22 -23.98 11.60
N ASP A 9 29.36 -23.61 12.19
CA ASP A 9 30.70 -23.99 11.73
C ASP A 9 30.92 -25.50 11.89
N MET A 10 30.48 -26.08 13.02
CA MET A 10 30.52 -27.52 13.26
C MET A 10 29.65 -28.31 12.26
N LEU A 11 28.43 -27.83 11.97
CA LEU A 11 27.55 -28.45 10.96
C LEU A 11 28.19 -28.41 9.57
N SER A 12 28.83 -27.29 9.24
CA SER A 12 29.52 -27.10 7.96
C SER A 12 30.64 -28.12 7.76
N ASP A 13 31.42 -28.39 8.80
CA ASP A 13 32.48 -29.41 8.80
C ASP A 13 31.92 -30.84 8.67
N LEU A 14 30.84 -31.16 9.38
CA LEU A 14 30.15 -32.46 9.24
C LEU A 14 29.61 -32.66 7.81
N PHE A 15 29.02 -31.63 7.19
CA PHE A 15 28.58 -31.69 5.80
C PHE A 15 29.75 -31.78 4.80
N ALA A 16 30.89 -31.16 5.12
CA ALA A 16 32.11 -31.29 4.31
C ALA A 16 32.66 -32.72 4.35
N GLN A 17 32.59 -33.40 5.50
CA GLN A 17 32.93 -34.81 5.62
C GLN A 17 31.93 -35.72 4.88
N ALA A 18 30.63 -35.49 5.05
CA ALA A 18 29.59 -36.28 4.40
C ALA A 18 29.65 -36.21 2.86
N ARG A 19 29.95 -35.04 2.28
CA ARG A 19 30.11 -34.90 0.81
C ARG A 19 31.20 -35.78 0.22
N LYS A 20 32.28 -36.06 0.97
CA LYS A 20 33.38 -36.93 0.52
C LYS A 20 32.97 -38.40 0.40
N LEU A 21 31.86 -38.80 1.03
CA LEU A 21 31.41 -40.19 1.08
C LEU A 21 30.49 -40.59 -0.09
N THR A 22 30.38 -39.76 -1.15
CA THR A 22 29.35 -39.83 -2.21
C THR A 22 28.92 -41.26 -2.56
N PRO A 23 27.87 -41.79 -1.91
CA PRO A 23 27.39 -43.12 -2.21
C PRO A 23 26.48 -43.00 -3.43
N MET A 24 26.77 -43.77 -4.48
CA MET A 24 25.94 -43.79 -5.67
C MET A 24 24.58 -44.42 -5.32
N PRO A 25 23.46 -43.71 -5.51
CA PRO A 25 22.14 -44.28 -5.26
C PRO A 25 21.85 -45.43 -6.21
N ASP A 26 20.98 -46.35 -5.81
CA ASP A 26 20.53 -47.46 -6.66
C ASP A 26 19.79 -46.93 -7.91
N ASP A 27 20.04 -47.54 -9.07
CA ASP A 27 19.45 -47.13 -10.35
C ASP A 27 17.92 -47.21 -10.32
N ALA A 28 17.36 -48.20 -9.62
CA ALA A 28 15.91 -48.33 -9.46
C ALA A 28 15.30 -47.16 -8.65
N LEU A 29 16.05 -46.62 -7.68
CA LEU A 29 15.63 -45.43 -6.93
C LEU A 29 15.63 -44.20 -7.84
N ILE A 30 16.70 -44.00 -8.62
CA ILE A 30 16.82 -42.88 -9.57
C ILE A 30 15.67 -42.92 -10.59
N ALA A 31 15.38 -44.08 -11.17
CA ALA A 31 14.28 -44.25 -12.10
C ALA A 31 12.93 -43.85 -11.48
N ARG A 32 12.69 -44.21 -10.21
CA ARG A 32 11.46 -43.87 -9.51
C ARG A 32 11.34 -42.39 -9.18
N VAL A 33 12.44 -41.74 -8.79
CA VAL A 33 12.47 -40.28 -8.55
C VAL A 33 12.21 -39.51 -9.83
N LEU A 34 12.82 -39.90 -10.94
CA LEU A 34 12.58 -39.26 -12.25
C LEU A 34 11.13 -39.44 -12.71
N ALA A 35 10.56 -40.63 -12.51
CA ALA A 35 9.15 -40.88 -12.83
C ALA A 35 8.18 -40.04 -11.99
N ASP A 36 8.50 -39.79 -10.71
CA ASP A 36 7.69 -38.93 -9.85
C ASP A 36 7.86 -37.45 -10.18
N ALA A 37 9.09 -36.99 -10.46
CA ALA A 37 9.38 -35.62 -10.86
C ALA A 37 8.75 -35.25 -12.22
N ALA A 38 8.57 -36.23 -13.11
CA ALA A 38 7.86 -36.05 -14.37
C ALA A 38 6.34 -35.87 -14.19
N ARG A 39 5.79 -36.12 -12.99
CA ARG A 39 4.37 -35.90 -12.75
C ARG A 39 4.07 -34.40 -12.66
N PRO A 40 3.08 -33.90 -13.40
CA PRO A 40 2.66 -32.52 -13.27
C PRO A 40 2.10 -32.29 -11.86
N LEU A 41 2.75 -31.40 -11.12
CA LEU A 41 2.25 -30.96 -9.82
C LEU A 41 1.04 -30.04 -10.04
N PRO A 42 -0.06 -30.23 -9.31
CA PRO A 42 -1.18 -29.31 -9.37
C PRO A 42 -0.74 -27.95 -8.84
N VAL A 43 -0.68 -26.94 -9.72
CA VAL A 43 -0.45 -25.56 -9.31
C VAL A 43 -1.70 -25.08 -8.58
N ARG A 44 -1.61 -24.97 -7.25
CA ARG A 44 -2.62 -24.26 -6.46
C ARG A 44 -2.49 -22.78 -6.78
N HIS A 45 -3.41 -22.27 -7.60
CA HIS A 45 -3.60 -20.83 -7.71
C HIS A 45 -4.15 -20.33 -6.36
N PRO A 46 -3.44 -19.44 -5.66
CA PRO A 46 -4.02 -18.81 -4.49
C PRO A 46 -5.26 -18.05 -4.94
N GLN A 47 -6.42 -18.38 -4.36
CA GLN A 47 -7.63 -17.61 -4.57
C GLN A 47 -7.35 -16.16 -4.12
N PRO A 48 -7.48 -15.16 -5.01
CA PRO A 48 -7.21 -13.79 -4.64
C PRO A 48 -8.17 -13.38 -3.53
N SER A 49 -7.62 -12.89 -2.42
CA SER A 49 -8.41 -12.30 -1.34
C SER A 49 -9.27 -11.16 -1.87
N VAL A 50 -10.52 -11.06 -1.41
CA VAL A 50 -11.43 -9.94 -1.74
C VAL A 50 -10.74 -8.58 -1.49
N TRP A 51 -9.91 -8.48 -0.45
CA TRP A 51 -9.11 -7.29 -0.14
C TRP A 51 -7.96 -7.03 -1.12
N ALA A 52 -7.39 -8.07 -1.73
CA ALA A 52 -6.40 -7.92 -2.79
C ALA A 52 -7.08 -7.44 -4.08
N GLN A 53 -8.28 -7.93 -4.36
CA GLN A 53 -9.08 -7.53 -5.52
C GLN A 53 -9.57 -6.08 -5.39
N LEU A 54 -10.00 -5.66 -4.20
CA LEU A 54 -10.40 -4.27 -3.93
C LEU A 54 -9.22 -3.30 -4.13
N ARG A 55 -8.03 -3.63 -3.61
CA ARG A 55 -6.82 -2.82 -3.80
C ARG A 55 -6.35 -2.79 -5.25
N ALA A 56 -6.53 -3.88 -5.99
CA ALA A 56 -6.25 -3.94 -7.42
C ALA A 56 -7.23 -3.09 -8.24
N MET A 57 -8.53 -3.07 -7.87
CA MET A 57 -9.54 -2.22 -8.51
C MET A 57 -9.34 -0.73 -8.21
N ILE A 58 -8.96 -0.40 -6.97
CA ILE A 58 -8.62 0.97 -6.59
C ILE A 58 -7.28 1.38 -7.22
N GLY A 59 -6.49 0.48 -7.80
CA GLY A 59 -5.31 0.86 -8.61
C GLY A 59 -4.10 1.33 -7.80
N GLY A 60 -4.09 1.17 -6.47
CA GLY A 60 -2.94 1.48 -5.61
C GLY A 60 -2.62 2.98 -5.47
N TRP A 61 -1.33 3.31 -5.42
CA TRP A 61 -0.81 4.68 -5.25
C TRP A 61 -1.39 5.74 -6.20
N PRO A 62 -1.63 5.44 -7.50
CA PRO A 62 -2.30 6.36 -8.42
C PRO A 62 -3.66 6.86 -7.94
N ALA A 63 -4.52 6.00 -7.38
CA ALA A 63 -5.82 6.47 -6.87
C ALA A 63 -5.68 7.26 -5.57
N LEU A 64 -4.68 6.95 -4.74
CA LEU A 64 -4.37 7.76 -3.57
C LEU A 64 -3.92 9.17 -4.00
N GLY A 65 -3.09 9.27 -5.04
CA GLY A 65 -2.70 10.54 -5.66
C GLY A 65 -3.89 11.28 -6.29
N GLY A 66 -4.78 10.56 -6.97
CA GLY A 66 -6.03 11.11 -7.51
C GLY A 66 -6.95 11.66 -6.42
N LEU A 67 -7.12 10.93 -5.31
CA LEU A 67 -7.89 11.37 -4.16
C LEU A 67 -7.29 12.63 -3.53
N ALA A 68 -5.97 12.64 -3.32
CA ALA A 68 -5.27 13.79 -2.74
C ALA A 68 -5.32 15.02 -3.64
N THR A 69 -5.21 14.85 -4.95
CA THR A 69 -5.35 15.97 -5.90
C THR A 69 -6.78 16.47 -5.97
N ALA A 70 -7.78 15.58 -5.91
CA ALA A 70 -9.18 15.96 -5.86
C ALA A 70 -9.54 16.75 -4.59
N THR A 71 -8.98 16.40 -3.42
CA THR A 71 -9.20 17.18 -2.19
C THR A 71 -8.56 18.56 -2.26
N VAL A 72 -7.32 18.65 -2.76
CA VAL A 72 -6.64 19.95 -2.97
C VAL A 72 -7.42 20.81 -3.96
N ALA A 73 -7.90 20.23 -5.07
CA ALA A 73 -8.72 20.94 -6.04
C ALA A 73 -10.05 21.41 -5.44
N GLY A 74 -10.71 20.58 -4.61
CA GLY A 74 -11.92 20.97 -3.90
C GLY A 74 -11.71 22.16 -2.95
N ILE A 75 -10.62 22.14 -2.18
CA ILE A 75 -10.26 23.26 -1.30
C ILE A 75 -10.00 24.53 -2.12
N TRP A 76 -9.25 24.43 -3.22
CA TRP A 76 -8.95 25.55 -4.10
C TRP A 76 -10.23 26.17 -4.68
N ILE A 77 -11.14 25.34 -5.21
CA ILE A 77 -12.42 25.78 -5.78
C ILE A 77 -13.32 26.41 -4.70
N GLY A 78 -13.29 25.91 -3.46
CA GLY A 78 -14.07 26.49 -2.36
C GLY A 78 -13.60 27.88 -1.94
N ILE A 79 -12.28 28.12 -1.93
CA ILE A 79 -11.70 29.42 -1.58
C ILE A 79 -11.87 30.44 -2.72
N ALA A 80 -11.71 30.00 -3.97
CA ALA A 80 -11.83 30.85 -5.15
C ALA A 80 -12.85 30.26 -6.14
N PRO A 81 -14.16 30.45 -5.88
CA PRO A 81 -15.20 29.92 -6.75
C PRO A 81 -15.08 30.50 -8.16
N PRO A 82 -15.05 29.66 -9.21
CA PRO A 82 -15.16 30.12 -10.59
C PRO A 82 -16.52 30.83 -10.81
N PRO A 83 -16.60 31.82 -11.72
CA PRO A 83 -17.82 32.62 -11.93
C PRO A 83 -19.06 31.76 -12.18
N LEU A 84 -18.91 30.73 -13.01
CA LEU A 84 -19.97 29.77 -13.32
C LEU A 84 -20.53 29.07 -12.07
N VAL A 85 -19.66 28.69 -11.13
CA VAL A 85 -20.06 27.99 -9.90
C VAL A 85 -20.73 28.97 -8.93
N ALA A 86 -20.22 30.20 -8.85
CA ALA A 86 -20.82 31.26 -8.04
C ALA A 86 -22.25 31.61 -8.52
N ASP A 87 -22.45 31.71 -9.83
CA ASP A 87 -23.75 31.98 -10.44
C ASP A 87 -24.77 30.88 -10.13
N TYR A 88 -24.38 29.60 -10.23
CA TYR A 88 -25.24 28.48 -9.86
C TYR A 88 -25.52 28.41 -8.35
N ALA A 89 -24.52 28.70 -7.52
CA ALA A 89 -24.69 28.73 -6.07
C ALA A 89 -25.69 29.82 -5.65
N ALA A 90 -25.57 31.03 -6.19
CA ALA A 90 -26.51 32.13 -5.94
C ALA A 90 -27.93 31.81 -6.44
N ALA A 91 -28.06 31.10 -7.57
CA ALA A 91 -29.35 30.70 -8.12
C ALA A 91 -30.06 29.60 -7.30
N LEU A 92 -29.31 28.73 -6.62
CA LEU A 92 -29.84 27.57 -5.89
C LEU A 92 -29.96 27.81 -4.38
N LEU A 93 -29.08 28.62 -3.80
CA LEU A 93 -28.93 28.81 -2.35
C LEU A 93 -29.31 30.23 -1.88
N ASP A 94 -29.85 31.07 -2.78
CA ASP A 94 -30.16 32.50 -2.57
C ASP A 94 -28.90 33.40 -2.48
N GLU A 95 -29.06 34.67 -2.08
CA GLU A 95 -27.96 35.66 -2.11
C GLU A 95 -26.82 35.24 -1.17
N PRO A 96 -25.57 35.20 -1.64
CA PRO A 96 -24.45 34.74 -0.83
C PRO A 96 -24.18 35.72 0.32
N VAL A 97 -24.54 35.32 1.55
CA VAL A 97 -24.18 36.07 2.75
C VAL A 97 -22.67 36.12 2.88
N SER A 98 -22.09 37.28 2.56
CA SER A 98 -20.66 37.53 2.67
C SER A 98 -20.30 37.74 4.14
N LEU A 99 -19.62 36.75 4.74
CA LEU A 99 -19.01 36.90 6.06
C LEU A 99 -17.61 37.50 5.89
N GLY A 100 -17.42 38.71 6.43
CA GLY A 100 -16.11 39.33 6.48
C GLY A 100 -15.19 38.53 7.42
N LEU A 101 -14.20 37.84 6.87
CA LEU A 101 -13.14 37.19 7.66
C LEU A 101 -11.99 38.18 7.89
N SER A 102 -12.31 39.38 8.38
CA SER A 102 -11.29 40.39 8.66
C SER A 102 -10.57 40.04 9.99
N PRO A 103 -9.22 40.06 10.03
CA PRO A 103 -8.47 39.76 11.26
C PRO A 103 -8.83 40.69 12.43
N GLU A 104 -9.32 41.89 12.12
CA GLU A 104 -9.68 42.94 13.06
C GLU A 104 -10.96 42.59 13.82
N GLU A 105 -11.94 41.95 13.17
CA GLU A 105 -13.15 41.41 13.81
C GLU A 105 -12.83 40.26 14.78
N PHE A 106 -11.86 39.42 14.42
CA PHE A 106 -11.48 38.26 15.23
C PHE A 106 -10.72 38.66 16.52
N MET A 107 -9.91 39.74 16.46
CA MET A 107 -9.23 40.30 17.63
C MET A 107 -10.21 41.02 18.58
N ILE A 108 -11.19 41.75 18.05
CA ILE A 108 -12.22 42.40 18.86
C ILE A 108 -13.10 41.37 19.58
N ALA A 109 -13.48 40.27 18.92
CA ALA A 109 -14.26 39.20 19.55
C ALA A 109 -13.49 38.42 20.64
N GLY A 110 -12.15 38.36 20.55
CA GLY A 110 -11.29 37.73 21.55
C GLY A 110 -11.14 38.54 22.84
N GLU A 111 -11.23 39.87 22.78
CA GLU A 111 -11.02 40.76 23.93
C GLU A 111 -12.26 40.89 24.83
N PHE A 112 -13.46 40.53 24.36
CA PHE A 112 -14.67 40.48 25.18
C PHE A 112 -14.88 39.16 25.95
N SER A 113 -13.92 38.22 25.89
CA SER A 113 -14.01 36.92 26.58
C SER A 113 -13.28 36.89 27.93
N ASP A 114 -12.87 38.04 28.48
CA ASP A 114 -12.34 38.17 29.84
C ASP A 114 -13.13 39.27 30.58
N GLY A 115 -14.27 38.88 31.15
CA GLY A 115 -15.18 39.70 31.94
C GLY A 115 -16.22 38.86 32.66
#